data_AF-A0A815MH17-F1
#
_entry.id   AF-A0A815MH17-F1
#
_cell.length_a   1.000
_cell.length_b   1.000
_cell.length_c   1.000
_cell.angle_alpha   90.00
_cell.angle_beta   90.00
_cell.angle_gamma   90.00
#
_symmetry.space_group_name_H-M   'P 1'
#
loop_
_entity.id
_entity.type
_entity.pdbx_description
1 polymer ?
#
loop_
_entity_poly.entity_id
_entity_poly.type
_entity_poly.pdbx_seq_one_letter_code
_entity_poly.pdbx_strand_id
1 'polypeptide(L)'
;TKSITRNNSSNNEISDIVTDANEKEQQQQQQQQKKQKEDNELLSINYVKQFKPSYLKVSDKIFQRMLSNSIEDGNKIVQCLNTNEKLQFVRQMTETTNNLYYFDLQRQPWQDYFDLGIKENKWAPRVSKSFVKQHHTCRTYGFPKHIVEQRLQTITQQFQRTINELQQYILQSEQNVKHWQPYINPAILSNAINECVKSAQQRLRQEFDYKKKMLVLDSNDRDLITKFYNLKPNEEQIQLAKQIWQTTASILKTKAQEEILQKRAKREYKIVQSIRRFLRDRSDIVIRRTDKSKVFYIGKATDFARKSEEYMLKTEAYQEITSGRCPLSDMLCAVQTLLSSLVAQKALSFQQYSKISPKLNKLELGHYHGLPKPHKPGTPLRPIIACIHAPATLVSQFLNDLLAPIYLNVAREITFINGIDVIRKLEKYILDGHFQVTTKFIIIDVTDLYTMIPREGALHALMRFLEKNSHHGKIGTLSIDAIMRMARLILDTNCFAYNNKYYQQTRGGAMGSAFTQVLANIYMFEWEQDLIKHQTVHKGMYGRFVKHLPNEKVWWKKAERKNVE
;
A
#
# COMPACT_ATOMS: atom_id res chain seq x y z
N THR A 1 70.19 -49.59 -13.49
CA THR A 1 68.95 -50.27 -13.96
C THR A 1 68.13 -50.73 -12.77
N LYS A 2 67.18 -49.88 -12.32
CA LYS A 2 66.00 -50.14 -11.48
C LYS A 2 65.63 -48.84 -10.74
N SER A 3 64.77 -48.02 -11.35
CA SER A 3 63.88 -47.05 -10.65
C SER A 3 63.10 -46.15 -11.63
N ILE A 4 62.61 -46.65 -12.77
CA ILE A 4 61.59 -45.93 -13.57
C ILE A 4 60.67 -46.98 -14.17
N THR A 5 59.65 -47.42 -13.43
CA THR A 5 58.47 -48.16 -13.94
C THR A 5 57.54 -48.51 -12.77
N ARG A 6 56.87 -47.49 -12.22
CA ARG A 6 55.65 -47.61 -11.38
C ARG A 6 55.15 -46.19 -11.16
N ASN A 7 54.38 -45.68 -12.13
CA ASN A 7 53.50 -44.51 -11.99
C ASN A 7 52.59 -44.27 -13.22
N ASN A 8 52.64 -45.11 -14.27
CA ASN A 8 51.83 -44.90 -15.48
C ASN A 8 50.53 -45.73 -15.55
N SER A 9 50.23 -46.60 -14.58
CA SER A 9 48.99 -47.41 -14.62
C SER A 9 47.83 -46.80 -13.82
N SER A 10 48.10 -45.98 -12.80
CA SER A 10 47.05 -45.37 -11.96
C SER A 10 46.51 -44.04 -12.51
N ASN A 11 47.20 -43.41 -13.46
CA ASN A 11 46.77 -42.15 -14.09
C ASN A 11 45.83 -42.35 -15.29
N ASN A 12 45.85 -43.53 -15.93
CA ASN A 12 44.97 -43.81 -17.07
C ASN A 12 43.56 -44.22 -16.64
N GLU A 13 43.40 -44.95 -15.52
CA GLU A 13 42.07 -45.27 -15.00
C GLU A 13 41.33 -44.04 -14.45
N ILE A 14 42.06 -43.03 -13.93
CA ILE A 14 41.47 -41.77 -13.47
C ILE A 14 41.19 -40.83 -14.65
N SER A 15 42.02 -40.81 -15.69
CA SER A 15 41.74 -40.00 -16.88
C SER A 15 40.50 -40.48 -17.63
N ASP A 16 40.32 -41.80 -17.74
CA ASP A 16 39.24 -42.41 -18.52
C ASP A 16 37.88 -42.30 -17.80
N ILE A 17 37.86 -42.30 -16.46
CA ILE A 17 36.64 -42.04 -15.67
C ILE A 17 36.26 -40.55 -15.73
N VAL A 18 37.23 -39.63 -15.82
CA VAL A 18 37.00 -38.18 -15.89
C VAL A 18 36.59 -37.72 -17.30
N THR A 19 37.08 -38.36 -18.36
CA THR A 19 36.60 -38.10 -19.73
C THR A 19 35.19 -38.64 -19.95
N ASP A 20 34.87 -39.84 -19.48
CA ASP A 20 33.54 -40.45 -19.66
C ASP A 20 32.45 -39.75 -18.81
N ALA A 21 32.82 -39.19 -17.65
CA ALA A 21 31.94 -38.32 -16.85
C ALA A 21 31.73 -36.94 -17.50
N ASN A 22 32.77 -36.34 -18.07
CA ASN A 22 32.67 -35.06 -18.79
C ASN A 22 31.89 -35.19 -20.10
N GLU A 23 31.97 -36.31 -20.81
CA GLU A 23 31.18 -36.55 -22.02
C GLU A 23 29.69 -36.77 -21.70
N LYS A 24 29.37 -37.46 -20.59
CA LYS A 24 27.98 -37.60 -20.10
C LYS A 24 27.41 -36.28 -19.59
N GLU A 25 28.20 -35.45 -18.89
CA GLU A 25 27.80 -34.09 -18.50
C GLU A 25 27.62 -33.16 -19.72
N GLN A 26 28.49 -33.25 -20.72
CA GLN A 26 28.34 -32.47 -21.96
C GLN A 26 27.14 -32.93 -22.78
N GLN A 27 26.82 -34.22 -22.82
CA GLN A 27 25.61 -34.73 -23.46
C GLN A 27 24.33 -34.34 -22.69
N GLN A 28 24.34 -34.37 -21.36
CA GLN A 28 23.22 -33.87 -20.53
C GLN A 28 23.04 -32.36 -20.64
N GLN A 29 24.12 -31.57 -20.65
CA GLN A 29 24.07 -30.12 -20.85
C GLN A 29 23.66 -29.76 -22.29
N GLN A 30 24.05 -30.55 -23.30
CA GLN A 30 23.57 -30.37 -24.67
C GLN A 30 22.08 -30.72 -24.81
N GLN A 31 21.59 -31.78 -24.15
CA GLN A 31 20.16 -32.12 -24.11
C GLN A 31 19.33 -31.09 -23.34
N GLN A 32 19.79 -30.62 -22.18
CA GLN A 32 19.14 -29.54 -21.42
C GLN A 32 19.13 -28.22 -22.18
N GLN A 33 20.23 -27.86 -22.86
CA GLN A 33 20.29 -26.67 -23.71
C GLN A 33 19.52 -26.80 -25.04
N LYS A 34 19.18 -28.01 -25.49
CA LYS A 34 18.24 -28.23 -26.61
C LYS A 34 16.80 -28.03 -26.14
N LYS A 35 16.45 -28.60 -24.98
CA LYS A 35 15.14 -28.45 -24.31
C LYS A 35 14.81 -26.99 -23.99
N GLN A 36 15.75 -26.27 -23.38
CA GLN A 36 15.60 -24.85 -23.01
C GLN A 36 15.51 -23.90 -24.23
N LYS A 37 15.94 -24.36 -25.40
CA LYS A 37 15.89 -23.62 -26.68
C LYS A 37 14.56 -23.78 -27.39
N GLU A 38 14.01 -25.00 -27.35
CA GLU A 38 12.65 -25.30 -27.80
C GLU A 38 11.63 -24.61 -26.89
N ASP A 39 11.89 -24.58 -25.57
CA ASP A 39 11.03 -23.93 -24.58
C ASP A 39 10.89 -22.42 -24.78
N ASN A 40 11.96 -21.69 -25.14
CA ASN A 40 11.91 -20.24 -25.35
C ASN A 40 11.22 -19.81 -26.66
N GLU A 41 11.32 -20.60 -27.75
CA GLU A 41 10.51 -20.37 -28.95
C GLU A 41 9.04 -20.77 -28.72
N LEU A 42 8.77 -21.86 -27.99
CA LEU A 42 7.44 -22.26 -27.55
C LEU A 42 6.79 -21.20 -26.65
N LEU A 43 7.54 -20.58 -25.73
CA LEU A 43 7.05 -19.55 -24.79
C LEU A 43 6.49 -18.31 -25.52
N SER A 44 7.11 -17.87 -26.62
CA SER A 44 6.67 -16.71 -27.40
C SER A 44 5.39 -16.95 -28.23
N ILE A 45 5.17 -18.21 -28.64
CA ILE A 45 3.98 -18.68 -29.38
C ILE A 45 2.85 -18.98 -28.38
N ASN A 46 3.17 -19.57 -27.22
CA ASN A 46 2.23 -19.85 -26.14
C ASN A 46 1.68 -18.57 -25.48
N TYR A 47 2.49 -17.52 -25.35
CA TYR A 47 2.05 -16.24 -24.78
C TYR A 47 0.92 -15.59 -25.58
N VAL A 48 1.03 -15.48 -26.91
CA VAL A 48 -0.02 -14.85 -27.73
C VAL A 48 -1.24 -15.76 -27.87
N LYS A 49 -1.04 -17.08 -27.86
CA LYS A 49 -2.13 -18.07 -27.88
C LYS A 49 -3.07 -17.94 -26.68
N GLN A 50 -2.60 -17.43 -25.53
CA GLN A 50 -3.44 -17.21 -24.34
C GLN A 50 -4.53 -16.15 -24.56
N PHE A 51 -4.32 -15.22 -25.50
CA PHE A 51 -5.29 -14.16 -25.81
C PHE A 51 -6.28 -14.57 -26.90
N LYS A 52 -6.12 -15.77 -27.48
CA LYS A 52 -7.08 -16.31 -28.43
C LYS A 52 -8.33 -16.74 -27.66
N PRO A 53 -9.51 -16.18 -27.96
CA PRO A 53 -10.77 -16.63 -27.37
C PRO A 53 -10.99 -18.12 -27.68
N SER A 54 -11.61 -18.86 -26.76
CA SER A 54 -12.02 -20.25 -26.99
C SER A 54 -13.52 -20.36 -26.76
N TYR A 55 -14.28 -20.30 -27.84
CA TYR A 55 -15.73 -20.35 -27.81
C TYR A 55 -16.25 -21.72 -27.41
N LEU A 56 -15.48 -22.79 -27.59
CA LEU A 56 -15.84 -24.13 -27.11
C LEU A 56 -15.80 -24.28 -25.58
N LYS A 57 -15.12 -23.37 -24.86
CA LYS A 57 -14.89 -23.48 -23.40
C LYS A 57 -15.72 -22.53 -22.54
N VAL A 58 -16.41 -21.56 -23.15
CA VAL A 58 -17.25 -20.60 -22.43
C VAL A 58 -18.66 -21.15 -22.21
N SER A 59 -19.34 -20.77 -21.13
CA SER A 59 -20.71 -21.23 -20.89
C SER A 59 -21.69 -20.71 -21.94
N ASP A 60 -22.80 -21.43 -22.15
CA ASP A 60 -23.88 -21.07 -23.09
C ASP A 60 -24.37 -19.65 -22.91
N LYS A 61 -24.65 -19.26 -21.66
CA LYS A 61 -25.11 -17.92 -21.30
C LYS A 61 -24.11 -16.83 -21.67
N ILE A 62 -22.81 -17.09 -21.48
CA ILE A 62 -21.75 -16.13 -21.84
C ILE A 62 -21.64 -16.03 -23.35
N PHE A 63 -21.63 -17.15 -24.05
CA PHE A 63 -21.54 -17.20 -25.51
C PHE A 63 -22.70 -16.47 -26.19
N GLN A 64 -23.94 -16.74 -25.77
CA GLN A 64 -25.13 -16.06 -26.27
C GLN A 64 -25.06 -14.54 -26.06
N ARG A 65 -24.59 -14.09 -24.89
CA ARG A 65 -24.41 -12.66 -24.60
C ARG A 65 -23.33 -12.01 -25.46
N MET A 66 -22.25 -12.73 -25.79
CA MET A 66 -21.22 -12.24 -26.70
C MET A 66 -21.78 -12.02 -28.11
N LEU A 67 -22.62 -12.95 -28.59
CA LEU A 67 -23.31 -12.81 -29.87
C LEU A 67 -24.39 -11.72 -29.86
N SER A 68 -25.17 -11.58 -28.78
CA SER A 68 -26.23 -10.55 -28.72
C SER A 68 -25.67 -9.13 -28.76
N ASN A 69 -24.47 -8.95 -28.21
CA ASN A 69 -23.83 -7.65 -28.09
C ASN A 69 -22.98 -7.28 -29.31
N SER A 70 -22.82 -8.19 -30.30
CA SER A 70 -21.94 -7.95 -31.44
C SER A 70 -22.58 -7.09 -32.54
N ILE A 71 -23.91 -7.02 -32.60
CA ILE A 71 -24.67 -6.20 -33.55
C ILE A 71 -25.87 -5.55 -32.86
N GLU A 72 -26.38 -4.47 -33.45
CA GLU A 72 -27.69 -3.90 -33.07
C GLU A 72 -28.79 -4.96 -33.26
N ASP A 73 -29.77 -5.02 -32.35
CA ASP A 73 -30.84 -6.04 -32.33
C ASP A 73 -30.40 -7.51 -32.16
N GLY A 74 -29.18 -7.78 -31.70
CA GLY A 74 -28.64 -9.14 -31.53
C GLY A 74 -29.42 -10.08 -30.58
N ASN A 75 -30.38 -9.56 -29.81
CA ASN A 75 -31.30 -10.36 -29.00
C ASN A 75 -32.14 -11.34 -29.84
N LYS A 76 -32.48 -10.98 -31.08
CA LYS A 76 -33.21 -11.86 -32.02
C LYS A 76 -32.40 -13.11 -32.36
N ILE A 77 -31.07 -12.99 -32.42
CA ILE A 77 -30.16 -14.12 -32.67
C ILE A 77 -30.19 -15.12 -31.52
N VAL A 78 -30.11 -14.61 -30.29
CA VAL A 78 -30.15 -15.47 -29.09
C VAL A 78 -31.49 -16.19 -28.98
N GLN A 79 -32.60 -15.53 -29.32
CA GLN A 79 -33.92 -16.15 -29.36
C GLN A 79 -34.02 -17.30 -30.39
N CYS A 80 -33.26 -17.23 -31.50
CA CYS A 80 -33.20 -18.29 -32.50
C CYS A 80 -32.34 -19.49 -32.05
N LEU A 81 -31.38 -19.29 -31.16
CA LEU A 81 -30.51 -20.32 -30.58
C LEU A 81 -31.15 -20.98 -29.34
N ASN A 82 -32.40 -21.41 -29.49
CA ASN A 82 -33.25 -21.96 -28.43
C ASN A 82 -33.05 -23.45 -28.15
N THR A 83 -32.31 -24.18 -29.00
CA THR A 83 -31.95 -25.58 -28.77
C THR A 83 -30.44 -25.75 -28.66
N ASN A 84 -30.02 -26.83 -27.98
CA ASN A 84 -28.61 -27.14 -27.82
C ASN A 84 -27.96 -27.41 -29.20
N GLU A 85 -28.64 -28.09 -30.14
CA GLU A 85 -28.05 -28.36 -31.46
C GLU A 85 -27.73 -27.07 -32.23
N LYS A 86 -28.67 -26.11 -32.28
CA LYS A 86 -28.47 -24.82 -32.95
C LYS A 86 -27.34 -24.03 -32.30
N LEU A 87 -27.30 -24.03 -30.97
CA LEU A 87 -26.27 -23.33 -30.21
C LEU A 87 -24.88 -23.95 -30.46
N GLN A 88 -24.76 -25.28 -30.45
CA GLN A 88 -23.48 -25.96 -30.74
C GLN A 88 -23.03 -25.74 -32.18
N PHE A 89 -23.95 -25.77 -33.15
CA PHE A 89 -23.64 -25.49 -34.55
C PHE A 89 -23.06 -24.08 -34.73
N VAL A 90 -23.74 -23.06 -34.20
CA VAL A 90 -23.24 -21.67 -34.26
C VAL A 90 -21.94 -21.50 -33.49
N ARG A 91 -21.76 -22.23 -32.39
CA ARG A 91 -20.51 -22.22 -31.61
C ARG A 91 -19.34 -22.81 -32.40
N GLN A 92 -19.55 -23.92 -33.10
CA GLN A 92 -18.53 -24.53 -33.97
C GLN A 92 -18.18 -23.59 -35.13
N MET A 93 -19.19 -23.00 -35.79
CA MET A 93 -18.98 -22.01 -36.84
C MET A 93 -18.22 -20.77 -36.34
N THR A 94 -18.51 -20.33 -35.10
CA THR A 94 -17.81 -19.20 -34.45
C THR A 94 -16.37 -19.54 -34.10
N GLU A 95 -16.10 -20.75 -33.58
CA GLU A 95 -14.74 -21.22 -33.31
C GLU A 95 -13.92 -21.36 -34.60
N THR A 96 -14.51 -21.86 -35.68
CA THR A 96 -13.86 -21.97 -36.99
C THR A 96 -13.54 -20.59 -37.56
N THR A 97 -14.47 -19.63 -37.46
CA THR A 97 -14.23 -18.21 -37.82
C THR A 97 -13.10 -17.62 -36.98
N ASN A 98 -13.10 -17.88 -35.67
CA ASN A 98 -12.05 -17.44 -34.73
C ASN A 98 -10.66 -18.01 -35.10
N ASN A 99 -10.60 -19.28 -35.52
CA ASN A 99 -9.38 -19.92 -35.99
C ASN A 99 -8.86 -19.25 -37.28
N LEU A 100 -9.76 -18.98 -38.23
CA LEU A 100 -9.41 -18.33 -39.50
C LEU A 100 -8.76 -16.96 -39.27
N TYR A 101 -9.41 -16.11 -38.48
CA TYR A 101 -8.88 -14.78 -38.13
C TYR A 101 -7.54 -14.87 -37.40
N TYR A 102 -7.39 -15.84 -36.50
CA TYR A 102 -6.14 -16.05 -35.78
C TYR A 102 -4.98 -16.45 -36.71
N PHE A 103 -5.22 -17.37 -37.65
CA PHE A 103 -4.21 -17.79 -38.61
C PHE A 103 -3.84 -16.66 -39.58
N ASP A 104 -4.80 -15.80 -39.97
CA ASP A 104 -4.47 -14.60 -40.75
C ASP A 104 -3.59 -13.63 -39.97
N LEU A 105 -3.92 -13.36 -38.70
CA LEU A 105 -3.09 -12.53 -37.82
C LEU A 105 -1.70 -13.12 -37.58
N GLN A 106 -1.56 -14.44 -37.58
CA GLN A 106 -0.25 -15.09 -37.56
C GLN A 106 0.50 -14.90 -38.88
N ARG A 107 -0.19 -15.04 -40.02
CA ARG A 107 0.40 -14.94 -41.35
C ARG A 107 0.97 -13.56 -41.62
N GLN A 108 0.24 -12.50 -41.28
CA GLN A 108 0.57 -11.11 -41.63
C GLN A 108 2.01 -10.69 -41.20
N PRO A 109 2.43 -10.80 -39.92
CA PRO A 109 3.79 -10.41 -39.53
C PRO A 109 4.90 -11.21 -40.22
N TRP A 110 4.66 -12.49 -40.53
CA TRP A 110 5.64 -13.30 -41.24
C TRP A 110 5.72 -12.92 -42.72
N GLN A 111 4.58 -12.59 -43.34
CA GLN A 111 4.53 -12.05 -44.71
C GLN A 111 5.26 -10.71 -44.78
N ASP A 112 4.99 -9.79 -43.85
CA ASP A 112 5.69 -8.51 -43.76
C ASP A 112 7.21 -8.70 -43.60
N TYR A 113 7.63 -9.67 -42.79
CA TYR A 113 9.05 -10.00 -42.62
C TYR A 113 9.67 -10.59 -43.89
N PHE A 114 8.93 -11.45 -44.60
CA PHE A 114 9.35 -11.99 -45.90
C PHE A 114 9.51 -10.87 -46.94
N ASP A 115 8.53 -9.98 -47.04
CA ASP A 115 8.55 -8.85 -47.98
C ASP A 115 9.71 -7.88 -47.68
N LEU A 116 9.98 -7.63 -46.40
CA LEU A 116 11.13 -6.83 -45.96
C LEU A 116 12.47 -7.51 -46.31
N GLY A 117 12.56 -8.83 -46.11
CA GLY A 117 13.73 -9.64 -46.48
C GLY A 117 14.00 -9.64 -47.99
N ILE A 118 12.95 -9.67 -48.82
CA ILE A 118 13.06 -9.55 -50.29
C ILE A 118 13.47 -8.14 -50.71
N LYS A 119 12.78 -7.11 -50.20
CA LYS A 119 13.00 -5.71 -50.60
C LYS A 119 14.39 -5.20 -50.28
N GLU A 120 14.95 -5.59 -49.13
CA GLU A 120 16.22 -5.06 -48.64
C GLU A 120 17.38 -6.06 -48.75
N ASN A 121 17.13 -7.29 -49.25
CA ASN A 121 18.07 -8.43 -49.23
C ASN A 121 18.63 -8.73 -47.82
N LYS A 122 17.82 -8.46 -46.78
CA LYS A 122 18.19 -8.59 -45.36
C LYS A 122 17.54 -9.82 -44.75
N TRP A 123 18.13 -10.98 -45.00
CA TRP A 123 17.80 -12.22 -44.27
C TRP A 123 18.73 -12.37 -43.07
N ALA A 124 18.19 -12.77 -41.91
CA ALA A 124 19.00 -12.97 -40.71
C ALA A 124 19.52 -14.42 -40.62
N PRO A 125 20.80 -14.71 -40.92
CA PRO A 125 21.38 -16.01 -40.62
C PRO A 125 21.40 -16.25 -39.12
N ARG A 126 21.27 -17.52 -38.72
CA ARG A 126 21.34 -17.90 -37.30
C ARG A 126 22.77 -17.67 -36.79
N VAL A 127 22.93 -16.73 -35.87
CA VAL A 127 24.24 -16.42 -35.28
C VAL A 127 24.71 -17.60 -34.40
N SER A 128 25.99 -17.95 -34.51
CA SER A 128 26.59 -19.02 -33.69
C SER A 128 26.61 -18.61 -32.20
N LYS A 129 26.57 -19.61 -31.30
CA LYS A 129 26.65 -19.34 -29.85
C LYS A 129 27.97 -18.65 -29.48
N SER A 130 29.06 -18.99 -30.15
CA SER A 130 30.39 -18.40 -29.93
C SER A 130 30.42 -16.92 -30.31
N PHE A 131 29.87 -16.55 -31.47
CA PHE A 131 29.83 -15.16 -31.91
C PHE A 131 28.96 -14.28 -31.00
N VAL A 132 27.81 -14.79 -30.57
CA VAL A 132 26.94 -14.12 -29.57
C VAL A 132 27.69 -13.87 -28.27
N LYS A 133 28.44 -14.87 -27.78
CA LYS A 133 29.21 -14.77 -26.54
C LYS A 133 30.38 -13.79 -26.68
N GLN A 134 31.07 -13.81 -27.82
CA GLN A 134 32.22 -12.97 -28.13
C GLN A 134 31.84 -11.49 -28.28
N HIS A 135 30.71 -11.19 -28.91
CA HIS A 135 30.29 -9.82 -29.21
C HIS A 135 29.15 -9.32 -28.33
N HIS A 136 28.80 -10.05 -27.26
CA HIS A 136 27.73 -9.71 -26.30
C HIS A 136 26.40 -9.29 -26.97
N THR A 137 26.05 -9.92 -28.09
CA THR A 137 24.91 -9.57 -28.95
C THR A 137 23.76 -10.57 -28.80
N CYS A 138 22.52 -10.17 -29.09
CA CYS A 138 21.38 -11.08 -29.00
C CYS A 138 21.38 -12.11 -30.14
N ARG A 139 20.98 -13.34 -29.81
CA ARG A 139 20.92 -14.45 -30.78
C ARG A 139 19.76 -14.32 -31.77
N THR A 140 18.71 -13.58 -31.42
CA THR A 140 17.38 -13.65 -32.03
C THR A 140 17.00 -12.37 -32.77
N TYR A 141 17.93 -11.79 -33.54
CA TYR A 141 17.62 -10.67 -34.44
C TYR A 141 17.09 -11.18 -35.78
N GLY A 142 15.92 -11.84 -35.76
CA GLY A 142 15.25 -12.32 -36.96
C GLY A 142 15.50 -13.80 -37.34
N PHE A 143 14.99 -14.20 -38.51
CA PHE A 143 14.93 -15.60 -38.95
C PHE A 143 15.53 -15.80 -40.35
N PRO A 144 16.17 -16.96 -40.63
CA PRO A 144 16.63 -17.30 -41.98
C PRO A 144 15.47 -17.47 -42.95
N LYS A 145 15.71 -17.16 -44.24
CA LYS A 145 14.71 -17.26 -45.33
C LYS A 145 13.93 -18.58 -45.31
N HIS A 146 14.63 -19.72 -45.29
CA HIS A 146 14.00 -21.05 -45.30
C HIS A 146 13.07 -21.30 -44.10
N ILE A 147 13.35 -20.72 -42.92
CA ILE A 147 12.48 -20.85 -41.73
C ILE A 147 11.22 -20.01 -41.89
N VAL A 148 11.36 -18.79 -42.41
CA VAL A 148 10.22 -17.91 -42.70
C VAL A 148 9.32 -18.55 -43.74
N GLU A 149 9.89 -19.07 -44.83
CA GLU A 149 9.17 -19.78 -45.89
C GLU A 149 8.43 -21.02 -45.35
N GLN A 150 9.11 -21.87 -44.57
CA GLN A 150 8.48 -23.04 -43.96
C GLN A 150 7.30 -22.68 -43.04
N ARG A 151 7.43 -21.59 -42.26
CA ARG A 151 6.35 -21.11 -41.38
C ARG A 151 5.20 -20.51 -42.18
N LEU A 152 5.47 -19.71 -43.21
CA LEU A 152 4.44 -19.20 -44.12
C LEU A 152 3.68 -20.35 -44.76
N GLN A 153 4.38 -21.37 -45.26
CA GLN A 153 3.77 -22.53 -45.88
C GLN A 153 2.86 -23.27 -44.92
N THR A 154 3.32 -23.52 -43.69
CA THR A 154 2.54 -24.19 -42.64
C THR A 154 1.28 -23.40 -42.27
N ILE A 155 1.41 -22.10 -42.03
CA ILE A 155 0.27 -21.22 -41.68
C ILE A 155 -0.70 -21.13 -42.85
N THR A 156 -0.21 -21.01 -44.09
CA THR A 156 -1.04 -20.93 -45.29
C THR A 156 -1.83 -22.21 -45.51
N GLN A 157 -1.23 -23.39 -45.28
CA GLN A 157 -1.94 -24.67 -45.32
C GLN A 157 -3.05 -24.75 -44.26
N GLN A 158 -2.76 -24.34 -43.02
CA GLN A 158 -3.77 -24.30 -41.94
C GLN A 158 -4.89 -23.30 -42.24
N PHE A 159 -4.55 -22.14 -42.77
CA PHE A 159 -5.49 -21.11 -43.19
C PHE A 159 -6.41 -21.63 -44.29
N GLN A 160 -5.86 -22.25 -45.34
CA GLN A 160 -6.65 -22.80 -46.45
C GLN A 160 -7.56 -23.94 -46.00
N ARG A 161 -7.07 -24.84 -45.14
CA ARG A 161 -7.90 -25.90 -44.54
C ARG A 161 -9.07 -25.31 -43.77
N THR A 162 -8.82 -24.27 -42.96
CA THR A 162 -9.87 -23.61 -42.17
C THR A 162 -10.88 -22.87 -43.06
N ILE A 163 -10.45 -22.29 -44.19
CA ILE A 163 -11.36 -21.73 -45.20
C ILE A 163 -12.31 -22.81 -45.71
N ASN A 164 -11.77 -23.95 -46.13
CA ASN A 164 -12.57 -25.04 -46.67
C ASN A 164 -13.57 -25.56 -45.62
N GLU A 165 -13.14 -25.72 -44.36
CA GLU A 165 -14.01 -26.11 -43.25
C GLU A 165 -15.12 -25.07 -42.99
N LEU A 166 -14.78 -23.77 -42.99
CA LEU A 166 -15.76 -22.69 -42.80
C LEU A 166 -16.77 -22.61 -43.94
N GLN A 167 -16.34 -22.83 -45.19
CA GLN A 167 -17.23 -22.89 -46.35
C GLN A 167 -18.29 -23.99 -46.20
N GLN A 168 -17.93 -25.16 -45.66
CA GLN A 168 -18.90 -26.21 -45.36
C GLN A 168 -19.92 -25.77 -44.31
N TYR A 169 -19.48 -25.10 -43.24
CA TYR A 169 -20.40 -24.56 -42.22
C TYR A 169 -21.33 -23.47 -42.79
N ILE A 170 -20.84 -22.62 -43.69
CA ILE A 170 -21.66 -21.59 -44.34
C ILE A 170 -22.75 -22.24 -45.21
N LEU A 171 -22.39 -23.22 -46.05
CA LEU A 171 -23.35 -23.96 -46.88
C LEU A 171 -24.40 -24.70 -46.03
N GLN A 172 -23.97 -25.35 -44.95
CA GLN A 172 -24.88 -26.01 -44.00
C GLN A 172 -25.78 -24.99 -43.28
N SER A 173 -25.26 -23.81 -42.93
CA SER A 173 -26.03 -22.74 -42.29
C SER A 173 -27.14 -22.24 -43.23
N GLU A 174 -26.84 -22.02 -44.50
CA GLU A 174 -27.83 -21.58 -45.50
C GLU A 174 -28.98 -22.58 -45.70
N GLN A 175 -28.74 -23.88 -45.48
CA GLN A 175 -29.76 -24.93 -45.54
C GLN A 175 -30.52 -25.06 -44.21
N ASN A 176 -29.80 -25.15 -43.08
CA ASN A 176 -30.39 -25.41 -41.77
C ASN A 176 -31.23 -24.24 -41.26
N VAL A 177 -30.75 -23.02 -41.44
CA VAL A 177 -31.37 -21.81 -40.87
C VAL A 177 -32.75 -21.51 -41.49
N LYS A 178 -33.01 -21.96 -42.73
CA LYS A 178 -34.32 -21.85 -43.38
C LYS A 178 -35.43 -22.58 -42.61
N HIS A 179 -35.07 -23.60 -41.83
CA HIS A 179 -36.00 -24.42 -41.04
C HIS A 179 -36.01 -24.05 -39.55
N TRP A 180 -35.27 -23.04 -39.12
CA TRP A 180 -35.23 -22.62 -37.72
C TRP A 180 -36.45 -21.78 -37.37
N GLN A 181 -37.02 -22.06 -36.19
CA GLN A 181 -38.04 -21.23 -35.56
C GLN A 181 -37.55 -20.76 -34.17
N PRO A 182 -37.51 -19.44 -33.91
CA PRO A 182 -37.74 -18.32 -34.84
C PRO A 182 -36.73 -18.29 -36.01
N TYR A 183 -37.16 -17.75 -37.17
CA TYR A 183 -36.30 -17.61 -38.35
C TYR A 183 -35.28 -16.48 -38.18
N ILE A 184 -34.06 -16.70 -38.68
CA ILE A 184 -33.00 -15.70 -38.75
C ILE A 184 -32.43 -15.66 -40.16
N ASN A 185 -32.11 -14.47 -40.67
CA ASN A 185 -31.40 -14.37 -41.94
C ASN A 185 -29.94 -14.88 -41.79
N PRO A 186 -29.48 -15.85 -42.60
CA PRO A 186 -28.11 -16.38 -42.53
C PRO A 186 -27.01 -15.32 -42.64
N ALA A 187 -27.25 -14.24 -43.40
CA ALA A 187 -26.31 -13.13 -43.52
C ALA A 187 -26.18 -12.34 -42.22
N ILE A 188 -27.28 -12.14 -41.49
CA ILE A 188 -27.28 -11.46 -40.19
C ILE A 188 -26.54 -12.32 -39.15
N LEU A 189 -26.79 -13.63 -39.14
CA LEU A 189 -26.09 -14.56 -38.26
C LEU A 189 -24.58 -14.58 -38.55
N SER A 190 -24.20 -14.64 -39.83
CA SER A 190 -22.79 -14.62 -40.25
C SER A 190 -22.10 -13.31 -39.87
N ASN A 191 -22.77 -12.17 -40.04
CA ASN A 191 -22.25 -10.87 -39.61
C ASN A 191 -22.07 -10.80 -38.09
N ALA A 192 -23.04 -11.30 -37.32
CA ALA A 192 -22.95 -11.31 -35.86
C ALA A 192 -21.80 -12.18 -35.34
N ILE A 193 -21.57 -13.35 -35.94
CA ILE A 193 -20.42 -14.21 -35.65
C ILE A 193 -19.12 -13.47 -35.97
N ASN A 194 -19.05 -12.83 -37.14
CA ASN A 194 -17.89 -12.08 -37.60
C ASN A 194 -17.51 -10.94 -36.65
N GLU A 195 -18.47 -10.09 -36.27
CA GLU A 195 -18.25 -8.97 -35.36
C GLU A 195 -17.97 -9.43 -33.92
N CYS A 196 -18.58 -10.53 -33.48
CA CYS A 196 -18.27 -11.16 -32.19
C CYS A 196 -16.80 -11.58 -32.14
N VAL A 197 -16.31 -12.28 -33.17
CA VAL A 197 -14.91 -12.71 -33.27
C VAL A 197 -13.97 -11.51 -33.35
N LYS A 198 -14.29 -10.51 -34.18
CA LYS A 198 -13.47 -9.30 -34.27
C LYS A 198 -13.36 -8.63 -32.91
N SER A 199 -14.47 -8.36 -32.23
CA SER A 199 -14.48 -7.71 -30.92
C SER A 199 -13.65 -8.48 -29.90
N ALA A 200 -13.85 -9.80 -29.81
CA ALA A 200 -13.13 -10.65 -28.86
C ALA A 200 -11.61 -10.75 -29.13
N GLN A 201 -11.20 -10.64 -30.40
CA GLN A 201 -9.78 -10.67 -30.79
C GLN A 201 -9.10 -9.28 -30.79
N GLN A 202 -9.73 -8.21 -30.29
CA GLN A 202 -9.13 -6.87 -30.31
C GLN A 202 -7.74 -6.83 -29.63
N ARG A 203 -7.61 -7.43 -28.44
CA ARG A 203 -6.33 -7.53 -27.74
C ARG A 203 -5.31 -8.34 -28.54
N LEU A 204 -5.75 -9.45 -29.14
CA LEU A 204 -4.90 -10.33 -29.94
C LEU A 204 -4.31 -9.58 -31.14
N ARG A 205 -5.11 -8.74 -31.82
CA ARG A 205 -4.63 -7.87 -32.90
C ARG A 205 -3.55 -6.89 -32.42
N GLN A 206 -3.75 -6.24 -31.28
CA GLN A 206 -2.76 -5.32 -30.71
C GLN A 206 -1.41 -6.02 -30.42
N GLU A 207 -1.45 -7.26 -29.94
CA GLU A 207 -0.24 -8.07 -29.69
C GLU A 207 0.48 -8.45 -31.00
N PHE A 208 -0.26 -8.79 -32.06
CA PHE A 208 0.33 -9.06 -33.38
C PHE A 208 0.86 -7.80 -34.06
N ASP A 209 0.17 -6.65 -33.94
CA ASP A 209 0.66 -5.35 -34.39
C ASP A 209 1.96 -4.95 -33.67
N TYR A 210 2.03 -5.21 -32.36
CA TYR A 210 3.25 -5.03 -31.59
C TYR A 210 4.37 -5.94 -32.09
N LYS A 211 4.10 -7.23 -32.31
CA LYS A 211 5.09 -8.17 -32.88
C LYS A 211 5.59 -7.71 -34.25
N LYS A 212 4.69 -7.24 -35.13
CA LYS A 212 5.07 -6.66 -36.43
C LYS A 212 6.04 -5.49 -36.26
N LYS A 213 5.74 -4.54 -35.36
CA LYS A 213 6.63 -3.40 -35.06
C LYS A 213 7.97 -3.85 -34.48
N MET A 214 7.98 -4.84 -33.58
CA MET A 214 9.22 -5.37 -33.01
C MET A 214 10.09 -6.04 -34.07
N LEU A 215 9.50 -6.83 -34.98
CA LEU A 215 10.24 -7.44 -36.08
C LEU A 215 10.92 -6.40 -36.99
N VAL A 216 10.24 -5.27 -37.26
CA VAL A 216 10.82 -4.15 -38.02
C VAL A 216 11.97 -3.50 -37.24
N LEU A 217 11.79 -3.26 -35.93
CA LEU A 217 12.85 -2.70 -35.09
C LEU A 217 14.06 -3.63 -34.99
N ASP A 218 13.85 -4.94 -34.77
CA ASP A 218 14.91 -5.93 -34.68
C ASP A 218 15.72 -6.02 -35.99
N SER A 219 15.04 -5.89 -37.13
CA SER A 219 15.69 -5.83 -38.44
C SER A 219 16.56 -4.59 -38.60
N ASN A 220 16.06 -3.42 -38.19
CA ASN A 220 16.80 -2.16 -38.24
C ASN A 220 17.98 -2.15 -37.25
N ASP A 221 17.77 -2.60 -36.02
CA ASP A 221 18.81 -2.69 -34.99
C ASP A 221 19.94 -3.61 -35.47
N ARG A 222 19.59 -4.75 -36.08
CA ARG A 222 20.57 -5.65 -36.70
C ARG A 222 21.37 -4.97 -37.81
N ASP A 223 20.73 -4.22 -38.70
CA ASP A 223 21.41 -3.50 -39.78
C ASP A 223 22.43 -2.50 -39.21
N LEU A 224 22.03 -1.75 -38.18
CA LEU A 224 22.90 -0.80 -37.49
C LEU A 224 24.07 -1.51 -36.77
N ILE A 225 23.81 -2.60 -36.05
CA ILE A 225 24.84 -3.42 -35.40
C ILE A 225 25.81 -3.99 -36.43
N THR A 226 25.30 -4.50 -37.55
CA THR A 226 26.12 -5.08 -38.62
C THR A 226 27.00 -4.00 -39.25
N LYS A 227 26.44 -2.84 -39.57
CA LYS A 227 27.19 -1.67 -40.06
C LYS A 227 28.27 -1.26 -39.06
N PHE A 228 27.94 -1.18 -37.77
CA PHE A 228 28.88 -0.82 -36.71
C PHE A 228 30.07 -1.79 -36.64
N TYR A 229 29.82 -3.10 -36.59
CA TYR A 229 30.91 -4.09 -36.50
C TYR A 229 31.68 -4.27 -37.82
N ASN A 230 31.08 -3.99 -38.98
CA ASN A 230 31.79 -3.98 -40.26
C ASN A 230 32.87 -2.89 -40.33
N LEU A 231 32.77 -1.84 -39.52
CA LEU A 231 33.81 -0.82 -39.37
C LEU A 231 35.01 -1.31 -38.55
N LYS A 232 34.99 -2.55 -38.04
CA LYS A 232 36.02 -3.16 -37.19
C LYS A 232 36.37 -2.26 -35.97
N PRO A 233 35.39 -1.87 -35.14
CA PRO A 233 35.64 -1.02 -33.99
C PRO A 233 36.56 -1.74 -32.99
N ASN A 234 37.43 -0.98 -32.33
CA ASN A 234 38.25 -1.50 -31.25
C ASN A 234 37.42 -1.67 -29.95
N GLU A 235 38.00 -2.31 -28.94
CA GLU A 235 37.31 -2.63 -27.68
C GLU A 235 36.84 -1.38 -26.92
N GLU A 236 37.63 -0.30 -26.94
CA GLU A 236 37.27 0.98 -26.32
C GLU A 236 36.04 1.62 -26.98
N GLN A 237 35.98 1.61 -28.31
CA GLN A 237 34.85 2.13 -29.08
C GLN A 237 33.56 1.34 -28.82
N ILE A 238 33.67 0.01 -28.69
CA ILE A 238 32.54 -0.85 -28.34
C ILE A 238 32.03 -0.50 -26.93
N GLN A 239 32.94 -0.33 -25.97
CA GLN A 239 32.58 -0.04 -24.59
C GLN A 239 31.93 1.36 -24.43
N LEU A 240 32.45 2.36 -25.14
CA LEU A 240 31.86 3.70 -25.18
C LEU A 240 30.43 3.69 -25.75
N ALA A 241 30.21 3.01 -26.88
CA ALA A 241 28.88 2.90 -27.49
C ALA A 241 27.86 2.25 -26.53
N LYS A 242 28.29 1.20 -25.81
CA LYS A 242 27.47 0.52 -24.79
C LYS A 242 27.08 1.45 -23.64
N GLN A 243 28.03 2.25 -23.13
CA GLN A 243 27.77 3.21 -22.06
C GLN A 243 26.80 4.31 -22.49
N ILE A 244 26.96 4.85 -23.71
CA ILE A 244 26.05 5.86 -24.27
C ILE A 244 24.63 5.32 -24.38
N TRP A 245 24.46 4.10 -24.91
CA TRP A 245 23.14 3.46 -25.03
C TRP A 245 22.47 3.23 -23.67
N GLN A 246 23.20 2.66 -22.70
CA GLN A 246 22.67 2.39 -21.36
C GLN A 246 22.23 3.68 -20.65
N THR A 247 23.07 4.73 -20.75
CA THR A 247 22.77 6.03 -20.14
C THR A 247 21.54 6.67 -20.78
N THR A 248 21.48 6.66 -22.12
CA THR A 248 20.36 7.24 -22.87
C THR A 248 19.05 6.49 -22.59
N ALA A 249 19.06 5.16 -22.55
CA ALA A 249 17.90 4.34 -22.22
C ALA A 249 17.39 4.60 -20.80
N SER A 250 18.31 4.76 -19.83
CA SER A 250 17.98 5.10 -18.44
C SER A 250 17.31 6.48 -18.33
N ILE A 251 17.84 7.48 -19.04
CA ILE A 251 17.27 8.84 -19.08
C ILE A 251 15.86 8.83 -19.67
N LEU A 252 15.65 8.14 -20.80
CA LEU A 252 14.34 8.06 -21.45
C LEU A 252 13.29 7.36 -20.58
N LYS A 253 13.68 6.27 -19.90
CA LYS A 253 12.80 5.55 -18.97
C LYS A 253 12.38 6.43 -17.79
N THR A 254 13.33 7.18 -17.23
CA THR A 254 13.08 8.12 -16.13
C THR A 254 12.12 9.23 -16.56
N LYS A 255 12.36 9.88 -17.71
CA LYS A 255 11.47 10.93 -18.23
C LYS A 255 10.04 10.45 -18.46
N ALA A 256 9.87 9.26 -19.04
CA ALA A 256 8.55 8.67 -19.26
C ALA A 256 7.80 8.40 -17.94
N GLN A 257 8.52 7.91 -16.92
CA GLN A 257 7.94 7.71 -15.58
C GLN A 257 7.54 9.02 -14.91
N GLU A 258 8.38 10.06 -15.01
CA GLU A 258 8.08 11.39 -14.49
C GLU A 258 6.81 11.99 -15.13
N GLU A 259 6.67 11.90 -16.45
CA GLU A 259 5.47 12.39 -17.14
C GLU A 259 4.19 11.68 -16.67
N ILE A 260 4.25 10.36 -16.47
CA ILE A 260 3.12 9.58 -15.96
C ILE A 260 2.76 10.03 -14.53
N LEU A 261 3.75 10.20 -13.67
CA LEU A 261 3.56 10.66 -12.29
C LEU A 261 2.99 12.08 -12.25
N GLN A 262 3.48 12.99 -13.10
CA GLN A 262 2.95 14.35 -13.19
C GLN A 262 1.50 14.39 -13.67
N LYS A 263 1.15 13.60 -14.70
CA LYS A 263 -0.23 13.48 -15.19
C LYS A 263 -1.16 12.94 -14.10
N ARG A 264 -0.71 11.92 -13.36
CA ARG A 264 -1.43 11.34 -12.23
C ARG A 264 -1.64 12.37 -11.10
N ALA A 265 -0.59 13.07 -10.70
CA ALA A 265 -0.65 14.09 -9.66
C ALA A 265 -1.63 15.22 -10.01
N LYS A 266 -1.61 15.70 -11.27
CA LYS A 266 -2.58 16.70 -11.77
C LYS A 266 -4.03 16.19 -11.70
N ARG A 267 -4.27 14.92 -12.07
CA ARG A 267 -5.61 14.30 -12.00
C ARG A 267 -6.09 14.15 -10.56
N GLU A 268 -5.24 13.64 -9.67
CA GLU A 268 -5.55 13.49 -8.24
C GLU A 268 -5.84 14.85 -7.59
N TYR A 269 -5.06 15.88 -7.91
CA TYR A 269 -5.32 17.25 -7.44
C TYR A 269 -6.70 17.76 -7.88
N LYS A 270 -7.06 17.58 -9.16
CA LYS A 270 -8.40 17.96 -9.67
C LYS A 270 -9.53 17.22 -8.94
N ILE A 271 -9.37 15.93 -8.67
CA ILE A 271 -10.35 15.13 -7.92
C ILE A 271 -10.52 15.68 -6.49
N VAL A 272 -9.42 15.91 -5.77
CA VAL A 272 -9.45 16.47 -4.41
C VAL A 272 -10.14 17.83 -4.39
N GLN A 273 -9.86 18.71 -5.36
CA GLN A 273 -10.52 20.01 -5.47
C GLN A 273 -12.02 19.90 -5.79
N SER A 274 -12.42 18.91 -6.59
CA SER A 274 -13.85 18.63 -6.84
C SER A 274 -14.57 18.18 -5.57
N ILE A 275 -13.96 17.27 -4.80
CA ILE A 275 -14.51 16.79 -3.53
C ILE A 275 -14.61 17.95 -2.53
N ARG A 276 -13.57 18.78 -2.40
CA ARG A 276 -13.60 19.96 -1.52
C ARG A 276 -14.70 20.95 -1.85
N ARG A 277 -14.98 21.17 -3.14
CA ARG A 277 -16.10 22.02 -3.59
C ARG A 277 -17.43 21.39 -3.21
N PHE A 278 -17.64 20.12 -3.55
CA PHE A 278 -18.87 19.39 -3.20
C PHE A 278 -19.15 19.40 -1.69
N LEU A 279 -18.12 19.25 -0.86
CA LEU A 279 -18.27 19.23 0.60
C LEU A 279 -18.50 20.60 1.22
N ARG A 280 -18.16 21.70 0.53
CA ARG A 280 -18.38 23.05 1.03
C ARG A 280 -19.87 23.34 1.22
N ASP A 281 -20.70 22.78 0.35
CA ASP A 281 -22.15 22.99 0.33
C ASP A 281 -22.91 21.96 1.17
N ARG A 282 -22.20 21.03 1.84
CA ARG A 282 -22.77 19.90 2.60
C ARG A 282 -22.46 20.01 4.08
N SER A 283 -23.10 20.97 4.75
CA SER A 283 -23.01 21.15 6.21
C SER A 283 -23.61 19.99 7.02
N ASP A 284 -24.41 19.14 6.37
CA ASP A 284 -25.01 17.93 6.92
C ASP A 284 -24.05 16.75 7.01
N ILE A 285 -22.84 16.84 6.42
CA ILE A 285 -21.83 15.77 6.42
C ILE A 285 -20.61 16.19 7.23
N VAL A 286 -20.12 15.29 8.08
CA VAL A 286 -18.86 15.42 8.81
C VAL A 286 -17.86 14.40 8.27
N ILE A 287 -16.69 14.89 7.84
CA ILE A 287 -15.54 14.06 7.47
C ILE A 287 -14.44 14.21 8.51
N ARG A 288 -14.01 13.10 9.11
CA ARG A 288 -12.96 13.09 10.14
C ARG A 288 -11.98 11.94 9.93
N ARG A 289 -10.76 12.14 10.40
CA ARG A 289 -9.82 11.03 10.62
C ARG A 289 -10.33 10.19 11.79
N THR A 290 -10.16 8.88 11.69
CA THR A 290 -10.57 7.94 12.74
C THR A 290 -9.47 7.66 13.75
N ASP A 291 -9.86 7.29 14.96
CA ASP A 291 -8.97 6.79 16.00
C ASP A 291 -8.52 5.37 15.65
N LYS A 292 -7.19 5.16 15.61
CA LYS A 292 -6.52 3.86 15.48
C LYS A 292 -6.80 3.03 14.22
N SER A 293 -7.59 3.51 13.27
CA SER A 293 -8.09 2.66 12.16
C SER A 293 -7.62 3.11 10.76
N LYS A 294 -6.88 4.23 10.66
CA LYS A 294 -6.30 4.77 9.40
C LYS A 294 -7.32 4.96 8.25
N VAL A 295 -8.62 4.92 8.55
CA VAL A 295 -9.71 5.19 7.61
C VAL A 295 -10.31 6.57 7.87
N PHE A 296 -11.09 7.07 6.92
CA PHE A 296 -11.91 8.26 7.11
C PHE A 296 -13.30 7.88 7.60
N TYR A 297 -13.81 8.66 8.54
CA TYR A 297 -15.22 8.66 8.91
C TYR A 297 -15.95 9.66 8.04
N ILE A 298 -17.07 9.23 7.47
CA ILE A 298 -18.05 10.07 6.78
C ILE A 298 -19.39 9.77 7.43
N GLY A 299 -20.04 10.77 8.01
CA GLY A 299 -21.32 10.58 8.70
C GLY A 299 -22.13 11.87 8.75
N LYS A 300 -23.37 11.77 9.25
CA LYS A 300 -24.26 12.92 9.40
C LYS A 300 -23.76 13.83 10.52
N ALA A 301 -23.82 15.14 10.31
CA ALA A 301 -23.45 16.15 11.31
C ALA A 301 -24.28 16.00 12.60
N THR A 302 -25.57 15.67 12.47
CA THR A 302 -26.48 15.43 13.60
C THR A 302 -26.07 14.21 14.45
N ASP A 303 -25.67 13.10 13.81
CA ASP A 303 -25.17 11.91 14.52
C ASP A 303 -23.86 12.21 15.25
N PHE A 304 -22.97 12.99 14.62
CA PHE A 304 -21.72 13.40 15.23
C PHE A 304 -21.94 14.34 16.43
N ALA A 305 -22.90 15.28 16.34
CA ALA A 305 -23.26 16.16 17.43
C ALA A 305 -23.84 15.38 18.62
N ARG A 306 -24.85 14.53 18.36
CA ARG A 306 -25.45 13.64 19.36
C ARG A 306 -24.41 12.80 20.11
N LYS A 307 -23.48 12.16 19.39
CA LYS A 307 -22.39 11.38 20.01
C LYS A 307 -21.44 12.21 20.87
N SER A 308 -21.27 13.50 20.54
CA SER A 308 -20.44 14.40 21.33
C SER A 308 -21.14 14.76 22.63
N GLU A 309 -22.43 15.12 22.54
CA GLU A 309 -23.30 15.42 23.68
C GLU A 309 -23.44 14.22 24.62
N GLU A 310 -23.68 13.01 24.08
CA GLU A 310 -23.73 11.76 24.86
C GLU A 310 -22.43 11.52 25.62
N TYR A 311 -21.28 11.81 25.02
CA TYR A 311 -19.99 11.70 25.70
C TYR A 311 -19.87 12.73 26.84
N MET A 312 -20.26 13.98 26.59
CA MET A 312 -20.21 15.04 27.60
C MET A 312 -21.13 14.70 28.79
N LEU A 313 -22.36 14.25 28.51
CA LEU A 313 -23.33 13.83 29.52
C LEU A 313 -22.82 12.63 30.32
N LYS A 314 -22.35 11.58 29.64
CA LYS A 314 -21.83 10.37 30.31
C LYS A 314 -20.68 10.65 31.28
N THR A 315 -19.81 11.60 30.92
CA THR A 315 -18.60 11.88 31.71
C THR A 315 -18.80 12.94 32.78
N GLU A 316 -19.84 13.77 32.65
CA GLU A 316 -20.11 14.94 33.50
C GLU A 316 -18.88 15.85 33.68
N ALA A 317 -17.94 15.77 32.73
CA ALA A 317 -16.64 16.42 32.86
C ALA A 317 -16.61 17.85 32.31
N TYR A 318 -17.68 18.26 31.62
CA TYR A 318 -17.78 19.53 30.93
C TYR A 318 -19.03 20.27 31.38
N GLN A 319 -18.85 21.50 31.84
CA GLN A 319 -19.92 22.39 32.25
C GLN A 319 -20.07 23.51 31.24
N GLU A 320 -21.29 23.78 30.80
CA GLU A 320 -21.59 24.92 29.94
C GLU A 320 -21.42 26.24 30.71
N ILE A 321 -20.75 27.22 30.11
CA ILE A 321 -20.63 28.57 30.64
C ILE A 321 -21.86 29.36 30.21
N THR A 322 -22.83 29.47 31.10
CA THR A 322 -24.17 30.03 30.81
C THR A 322 -24.20 31.55 30.63
N SER A 323 -23.14 32.26 31.01
CA SER A 323 -23.06 33.72 30.85
C SER A 323 -23.01 34.18 29.38
N GLY A 324 -22.72 33.26 28.45
CA GLY A 324 -22.53 33.55 27.02
C GLY A 324 -21.27 34.39 26.70
N ARG A 325 -20.51 34.81 27.72
CA ARG A 325 -19.28 35.57 27.54
C ARG A 325 -18.13 34.62 27.20
N CYS A 326 -17.38 34.94 26.15
CA CYS A 326 -16.20 34.17 25.77
C CYS A 326 -15.14 34.24 26.89
N PRO A 327 -14.68 33.09 27.43
CA PRO A 327 -13.76 33.07 28.58
C PRO A 327 -12.30 33.42 28.22
N LEU A 328 -12.01 33.69 26.94
CA LEU A 328 -10.65 33.86 26.44
C LEU A 328 -9.89 34.99 27.15
N SER A 329 -10.56 36.11 27.40
CA SER A 329 -9.97 37.26 28.09
C SER A 329 -9.63 36.94 29.54
N ASP A 330 -10.54 36.29 30.26
CA ASP A 330 -10.35 35.90 31.67
C ASP A 330 -9.21 34.89 31.80
N MET A 331 -9.15 33.92 30.89
CA MET A 331 -8.05 32.95 30.80
C MET A 331 -6.70 33.63 30.52
N LEU A 332 -6.66 34.60 29.61
CA LEU A 332 -5.45 35.36 29.31
C LEU A 332 -4.99 36.15 30.53
N CYS A 333 -5.90 36.86 31.20
CA CYS A 333 -5.61 37.62 32.40
C CYS A 333 -5.06 36.72 33.51
N ALA A 334 -5.69 35.56 33.77
CA ALA A 334 -5.22 34.62 34.77
C ALA A 334 -3.81 34.09 34.49
N VAL A 335 -3.50 33.78 33.22
CA VAL A 335 -2.15 33.35 32.80
C VAL A 335 -1.13 34.47 32.98
N GLN A 336 -1.44 35.68 32.51
CA GLN A 336 -0.53 36.82 32.62
C GLN A 336 -0.24 37.17 34.09
N THR A 337 -1.28 37.25 34.92
CA THR A 337 -1.14 37.52 36.36
C THR A 337 -0.25 36.48 37.04
N LEU A 338 -0.45 35.19 36.76
CA LEU A 338 0.41 34.14 37.32
C LEU A 338 1.86 34.34 36.87
N LEU A 339 2.10 34.46 35.56
CA LEU A 339 3.45 34.56 35.01
C LEU A 339 4.18 35.81 35.53
N SER A 340 3.52 36.96 35.59
CA SER A 340 4.08 38.18 36.17
C SER A 340 4.45 38.01 37.64
N SER A 341 3.59 37.36 38.43
CA SER A 341 3.89 37.08 39.85
C SER A 341 5.12 36.18 40.02
N LEU A 342 5.30 35.19 39.15
CA LEU A 342 6.42 34.26 39.21
C LEU A 342 7.75 34.90 38.77
N VAL A 343 7.70 35.87 37.85
CA VAL A 343 8.87 36.69 37.51
C VAL A 343 9.24 37.62 38.67
N ALA A 344 8.26 38.27 39.30
CA ALA A 344 8.51 39.12 40.47
C ALA A 344 9.15 38.35 41.63
N GLN A 345 8.76 37.09 41.81
CA GLN A 345 9.34 36.16 42.80
C GLN A 345 10.69 35.56 42.36
N LYS A 346 11.23 35.94 41.20
CA LYS A 346 12.46 35.39 40.59
C LYS A 346 12.42 33.86 40.37
N ALA A 347 11.21 33.28 40.32
CA ALA A 347 11.02 31.85 40.04
C ALA A 347 11.22 31.53 38.54
N LEU A 348 10.88 32.50 37.69
CA LEU A 348 11.10 32.45 36.24
C LEU A 348 12.11 33.51 35.80
N SER A 349 13.02 33.12 34.90
CA SER A 349 13.85 34.08 34.17
C SER A 349 13.04 34.82 33.10
N PHE A 350 13.52 35.98 32.67
CA PHE A 350 12.91 36.72 31.57
C PHE A 350 12.80 35.89 30.28
N GLN A 351 13.81 35.06 29.99
CA GLN A 351 13.80 34.18 28.83
C GLN A 351 12.72 33.09 28.94
N GLN A 352 12.54 32.50 30.14
CA GLN A 352 11.46 31.54 30.37
C GLN A 352 10.09 32.21 30.24
N TYR A 353 9.90 33.36 30.88
CA TYR A 353 8.67 34.16 30.78
C TYR A 353 8.31 34.45 29.33
N SER A 354 9.26 34.95 28.52
CA SER A 354 9.05 35.25 27.10
C SER A 354 8.66 34.01 26.30
N LYS A 355 9.27 32.85 26.58
CA LYS A 355 8.96 31.58 25.90
C LYS A 355 7.58 31.03 26.24
N ILE A 356 7.13 31.19 27.48
CA ILE A 356 5.87 30.59 27.96
C ILE A 356 4.69 31.57 27.95
N SER A 357 4.93 32.84 27.63
CA SER A 357 3.90 33.86 27.49
C SER A 357 3.01 33.60 26.26
N PRO A 358 1.69 33.80 26.37
CA PRO A 358 0.77 33.67 25.24
C PRO A 358 1.13 34.61 24.10
N LYS A 359 1.06 34.11 22.86
CA LYS A 359 1.28 34.91 21.64
C LYS A 359 -0.01 35.62 21.26
N LEU A 360 -0.14 36.89 21.62
CA LEU A 360 -1.37 37.68 21.47
C LEU A 360 -1.91 37.70 20.02
N ASN A 361 -1.03 37.72 19.02
CA ASN A 361 -1.40 37.75 17.60
C ASN A 361 -1.98 36.43 17.04
N LYS A 362 -1.93 35.34 17.82
CA LYS A 362 -2.47 34.02 17.43
C LYS A 362 -3.49 33.50 18.43
N LEU A 363 -3.83 34.28 19.45
CA LEU A 363 -4.57 33.82 20.61
C LEU A 363 -5.98 33.38 20.22
N GLU A 364 -6.34 32.14 20.55
CA GLU A 364 -7.63 31.55 20.21
C GLU A 364 -8.14 30.68 21.36
N LEU A 365 -9.47 30.62 21.53
CA LEU A 365 -10.07 29.70 22.48
C LEU A 365 -9.90 28.26 22.01
N GLY A 366 -9.84 27.30 22.95
CA GLY A 366 -9.83 25.89 22.59
C GLY A 366 -11.09 25.49 21.81
N HIS A 367 -11.01 24.43 21.01
CA HIS A 367 -12.17 23.88 20.30
C HIS A 367 -12.32 22.39 20.52
N TYR A 368 -13.54 21.93 20.78
CA TYR A 368 -13.83 20.50 20.84
C TYR A 368 -13.91 19.89 19.44
N HIS A 369 -13.28 18.74 19.25
CA HIS A 369 -13.61 17.86 18.13
C HIS A 369 -13.47 16.38 18.53
N GLY A 370 -14.38 15.55 18.01
CA GLY A 370 -14.36 14.11 18.23
C GLY A 370 -13.57 13.34 17.15
N LEU A 371 -12.75 12.36 17.56
CA LEU A 371 -12.19 11.36 16.64
C LEU A 371 -13.02 10.07 16.71
N PRO A 372 -13.72 9.67 15.63
CA PRO A 372 -14.54 8.47 15.64
C PRO A 372 -13.71 7.19 15.84
N LYS A 373 -14.22 6.26 16.66
CA LYS A 373 -13.61 4.96 16.96
C LYS A 373 -14.37 3.84 16.24
N PRO A 374 -14.21 3.63 14.92
CA PRO A 374 -15.00 2.63 14.17
C PRO A 374 -14.69 1.18 14.58
N HIS A 375 -13.58 0.95 15.29
CA HIS A 375 -13.22 -0.33 15.88
C HIS A 375 -13.96 -0.64 17.20
N LYS A 376 -14.87 0.24 17.64
CA LYS A 376 -15.75 0.04 18.81
C LYS A 376 -17.22 0.05 18.37
N PRO A 377 -18.09 -0.77 18.98
CA PRO A 377 -19.53 -0.76 18.70
C PRO A 377 -20.13 0.64 18.82
N GLY A 378 -21.01 1.02 17.89
CA GLY A 378 -21.63 2.36 17.86
C GLY A 378 -20.73 3.49 17.34
N THR A 379 -19.45 3.22 17.05
CA THR A 379 -18.47 4.24 16.61
C THR A 379 -18.44 5.48 17.53
N PRO A 380 -18.17 5.31 18.84
CA PRO A 380 -18.11 6.42 19.79
C PRO A 380 -16.96 7.37 19.44
N LEU A 381 -17.04 8.59 19.94
CA LEU A 381 -16.02 9.61 19.73
C LEU A 381 -14.93 9.53 20.81
N ARG A 382 -13.68 9.86 20.42
CA ARG A 382 -12.63 10.30 21.36
C ARG A 382 -12.71 11.84 21.42
N PRO A 383 -13.02 12.45 22.56
CA PRO A 383 -12.98 13.91 22.65
C PRO A 383 -11.53 14.38 22.48
N ILE A 384 -11.32 15.47 21.76
CA ILE A 384 -10.07 16.21 21.73
C ILE A 384 -10.42 17.68 21.89
N ILE A 385 -9.82 18.32 22.89
CA ILE A 385 -9.87 19.77 23.02
C ILE A 385 -8.60 20.31 22.38
N ALA A 386 -8.76 20.93 21.20
CA ALA A 386 -7.66 21.54 20.47
C ALA A 386 -7.36 22.92 21.06
N CYS A 387 -6.32 23.01 21.88
CA CYS A 387 -5.89 24.25 22.53
C CYS A 387 -4.63 24.85 21.89
N ILE A 388 -4.38 24.68 20.59
CA ILE A 388 -3.07 25.01 19.97
C ILE A 388 -2.62 26.45 20.27
N HIS A 389 -3.57 27.39 20.34
CA HIS A 389 -3.29 28.79 20.64
C HIS A 389 -4.01 29.34 21.88
N ALA A 390 -4.45 28.45 22.79
CA ALA A 390 -5.05 28.87 24.04
C ALA A 390 -4.00 29.49 25.01
N PRO A 391 -4.40 30.43 25.87
CA PRO A 391 -3.54 31.08 26.86
C PRO A 391 -2.61 30.14 27.65
N ALA A 392 -3.14 29.04 28.19
CA ALA A 392 -2.38 28.14 29.07
C ALA A 392 -1.50 27.11 28.33
N THR A 393 -1.50 27.08 27.00
CA THR A 393 -0.89 25.99 26.23
C THR A 393 0.63 25.93 26.37
N LEU A 394 1.29 27.08 26.35
CA LEU A 394 2.74 27.14 26.51
C LEU A 394 3.17 26.85 27.96
N VAL A 395 2.37 27.25 28.95
CA VAL A 395 2.57 26.86 30.36
C VAL A 395 2.40 25.35 30.53
N SER A 396 1.39 24.77 29.87
CA SER A 396 1.15 23.34 29.85
C SER A 396 2.30 22.56 29.22
N GLN A 397 2.91 23.08 28.15
CA GLN A 397 4.07 22.45 27.53
C GLN A 397 5.31 22.57 28.42
N PHE A 398 5.53 23.74 29.01
CA PHE A 398 6.62 23.96 29.95
C PHE A 398 6.60 23.00 31.15
N LEU A 399 5.43 22.80 31.78
CA LEU A 399 5.31 21.81 32.87
C LEU A 399 5.52 20.37 32.39
N ASN A 400 5.06 20.03 31.19
CA ASN A 400 5.33 18.71 30.63
C ASN A 400 6.83 18.48 30.44
N ASP A 401 7.53 19.45 29.85
CA ASP A 401 8.96 19.35 29.56
C ASP A 401 9.80 19.29 30.86
N LEU A 402 9.30 19.90 31.93
CA LEU A 402 9.88 19.80 33.27
C LEU A 402 9.65 18.44 33.93
N LEU A 403 8.40 17.95 33.92
CA LEU A 403 7.97 16.83 34.77
C LEU A 403 8.08 15.47 34.09
N ALA A 404 7.90 15.38 32.77
CA ALA A 404 7.90 14.10 32.06
C ALA A 404 9.25 13.36 32.17
N PRO A 405 10.42 14.02 32.08
CA PRO A 405 11.72 13.36 32.28
C PRO A 405 11.89 12.81 33.70
N ILE A 406 11.41 13.55 34.71
CA ILE A 406 11.49 13.14 36.11
C ILE A 406 10.61 11.91 36.33
N TYR A 407 9.37 11.96 35.87
CA TYR A 407 8.45 10.82 35.90
C TYR A 407 9.06 9.58 35.24
N LEU A 408 9.62 9.72 34.05
CA LEU A 408 10.24 8.61 33.33
C LEU A 408 11.40 7.98 34.09
N ASN A 409 12.21 8.81 34.75
CA ASN A 409 13.34 8.31 35.51
C ASN A 409 12.87 7.53 36.74
N VAL A 410 11.89 8.04 37.47
CA VAL A 410 11.33 7.43 38.68
C VAL A 410 10.53 6.17 38.38
N ALA A 411 9.73 6.18 37.31
CA ALA A 411 8.82 5.09 36.96
C ALA A 411 9.36 4.14 35.89
N ARG A 412 10.67 4.14 35.61
CA ARG A 412 11.30 3.39 34.50
C ARG A 412 10.99 1.90 34.54
N GLU A 413 11.11 1.28 35.72
CA GLU A 413 10.93 -0.17 35.89
C GLU A 413 9.50 -0.62 35.55
N ILE A 414 8.51 0.20 35.91
CA ILE A 414 7.09 -0.12 35.72
C ILE A 414 6.47 0.50 34.46
N THR A 415 7.24 1.26 33.67
CA THR A 415 6.75 1.88 32.44
C THR A 415 7.14 1.03 31.23
N PHE A 416 6.18 0.70 30.37
CA PHE A 416 6.41 0.07 29.08
C PHE A 416 6.39 1.11 27.97
N ILE A 417 7.52 1.27 27.28
CA ILE A 417 7.66 2.26 26.21
C ILE A 417 7.04 1.73 24.91
N ASN A 418 7.31 0.47 24.58
CA ASN A 418 6.81 -0.19 23.38
C ASN A 418 6.83 -1.72 23.54
N GLY A 419 6.41 -2.46 22.51
CA GLY A 419 6.38 -3.92 22.55
C GLY A 419 7.75 -4.58 22.73
N ILE A 420 8.82 -3.99 22.20
CA ILE A 420 10.19 -4.51 22.34
C ILE A 420 10.66 -4.39 23.79
N ASP A 421 10.36 -3.26 24.44
CA ASP A 421 10.65 -3.03 25.86
C ASP A 421 9.93 -4.06 26.75
N VAL A 422 8.66 -4.37 26.44
CA VAL A 422 7.93 -5.45 27.14
C VAL A 422 8.61 -6.80 26.95
N ILE A 423 9.00 -7.16 25.72
CA ILE A 423 9.67 -8.43 25.46
C ILE A 423 10.97 -8.53 26.25
N ARG A 424 11.81 -7.49 26.25
CA ARG A 424 13.07 -7.48 27.02
C ARG A 424 12.85 -7.63 28.52
N LYS A 425 11.84 -6.94 29.08
CA LYS A 425 11.48 -7.07 30.50
C LYS A 425 10.96 -8.47 30.83
N LEU A 426 10.19 -9.08 29.92
CA LEU A 426 9.72 -10.45 30.07
C LEU A 426 10.84 -11.48 29.95
N GLU A 427 11.79 -11.29 29.02
CA GLU A 427 12.99 -12.13 28.90
C GLU A 427 13.81 -12.09 30.20
N LYS A 428 14.03 -10.90 30.76
CA LYS A 428 14.68 -10.75 32.06
C LYS A 428 13.90 -11.48 33.16
N TYR A 429 12.59 -11.30 33.21
CA TYR A 429 11.72 -12.00 34.18
C TYR A 429 11.82 -13.54 34.08
N ILE A 430 11.97 -14.07 32.86
CA ILE A 430 12.21 -15.51 32.62
C ILE A 430 13.61 -15.91 33.11
N LEU A 431 14.65 -15.14 32.78
CA LEU A 431 16.03 -15.41 33.19
C LEU A 431 16.20 -15.39 34.72
N ASP A 432 15.46 -14.51 35.40
CA ASP A 432 15.43 -14.43 36.87
C ASP A 432 14.69 -15.63 37.52
N GLY A 433 14.15 -16.56 36.72
CA GLY A 433 13.47 -17.77 37.20
C GLY A 433 12.07 -17.51 37.75
N HIS A 434 11.49 -16.34 37.47
CA HIS A 434 10.17 -15.96 37.99
C HIS A 434 9.01 -16.46 37.11
N PHE A 435 9.31 -16.94 35.89
CA PHE A 435 8.31 -17.46 34.97
C PHE A 435 7.97 -18.92 35.29
N GLN A 436 6.71 -19.17 35.62
CA GLN A 436 6.21 -20.47 36.05
C GLN A 436 5.05 -20.92 35.14
N VAL A 437 4.77 -22.23 35.10
CA VAL A 437 3.61 -22.79 34.38
C VAL A 437 2.28 -22.21 34.91
N THR A 438 2.27 -21.78 36.18
CA THR A 438 1.13 -21.14 36.85
C THR A 438 1.02 -19.64 36.58
N THR A 439 1.99 -19.02 35.90
CA THR A 439 1.98 -17.59 35.60
C THR A 439 0.81 -17.22 34.68
N LYS A 440 -0.01 -16.27 35.11
CA LYS A 440 -1.16 -15.75 34.34
C LYS A 440 -0.86 -14.36 33.80
N PHE A 441 -1.27 -14.10 32.56
CA PHE A 441 -1.20 -12.77 31.95
C PHE A 441 -2.54 -12.06 32.11
N ILE A 442 -2.51 -10.88 32.71
CA ILE A 442 -3.69 -10.04 32.94
C ILE A 442 -3.47 -8.69 32.26
N ILE A 443 -4.45 -8.23 31.48
CA ILE A 443 -4.42 -6.93 30.82
C ILE A 443 -5.61 -6.11 31.31
N ILE A 444 -5.33 -4.94 31.91
CA ILE A 444 -6.32 -4.02 32.44
C ILE A 444 -6.38 -2.77 31.54
N ASP A 445 -7.58 -2.37 31.12
CA ASP A 445 -7.81 -1.18 30.29
C ASP A 445 -8.54 -0.10 31.10
N VAL A 446 -7.83 1.00 31.43
CA VAL A 446 -8.44 2.12 32.15
C VAL A 446 -9.26 2.97 31.20
N THR A 447 -10.57 3.06 31.46
CA THR A 447 -11.51 3.78 30.59
C THR A 447 -11.44 5.29 30.83
N ASP A 448 -11.31 6.06 29.73
CA ASP A 448 -11.39 7.52 29.72
C ASP A 448 -10.52 8.26 30.76
N LEU A 449 -9.34 7.69 31.08
CA LEU A 449 -8.42 8.15 32.13
C LEU A 449 -8.30 9.69 32.22
N TYR A 450 -7.91 10.35 31.13
CA TYR A 450 -7.66 11.81 31.14
C TYR A 450 -8.88 12.64 31.51
N THR A 451 -10.08 12.21 31.13
CA THR A 451 -11.33 12.93 31.42
C THR A 451 -11.84 12.61 32.83
N MET A 452 -11.59 11.40 33.34
CA MET A 452 -12.23 10.89 34.55
C MET A 452 -11.42 11.09 35.83
N ILE A 453 -10.12 11.38 35.74
CA ILE A 453 -9.26 11.63 36.91
C ILE A 453 -9.84 12.80 37.76
N PRO A 454 -10.03 12.62 39.07
CA PRO A 454 -10.40 13.72 39.98
C PRO A 454 -9.28 14.76 40.03
N ARG A 455 -9.60 16.04 39.84
CA ARG A 455 -8.60 17.12 39.77
C ARG A 455 -7.80 17.27 41.06
N GLU A 456 -8.49 17.35 42.18
CA GLU A 456 -7.85 17.49 43.50
C GLU A 456 -7.00 16.26 43.82
N GLY A 457 -7.49 15.06 43.51
CA GLY A 457 -6.72 13.82 43.65
C GLY A 457 -5.43 13.82 42.79
N ALA A 458 -5.51 14.33 41.56
CA ALA A 458 -4.35 14.47 40.68
C ALA A 458 -3.34 15.50 41.17
N LEU A 459 -3.82 16.64 41.67
CA LEU A 459 -2.97 17.69 42.23
C LEU A 459 -2.30 17.22 43.52
N HIS A 460 -3.01 16.49 44.39
CA HIS A 460 -2.39 15.87 45.57
C HIS A 460 -1.34 14.82 45.21
N ALA A 461 -1.61 13.98 44.20
CA ALA A 461 -0.62 13.03 43.69
C ALA A 461 0.61 13.74 43.13
N LEU A 462 0.41 14.83 42.37
CA LEU A 462 1.50 15.67 41.87
C LEU A 462 2.31 16.27 43.02
N MET A 463 1.66 16.83 44.05
CA MET A 463 2.34 17.41 45.19
C MET A 463 3.25 16.40 45.90
N ARG A 464 2.73 15.21 46.24
CA ARG A 464 3.54 14.14 46.83
C ARG A 464 4.69 13.70 45.94
N PHE A 465 4.44 13.61 44.63
CA PHE A 465 5.47 13.28 43.66
C PHE A 465 6.58 14.34 43.64
N LEU A 466 6.23 15.63 43.68
CA LEU A 466 7.18 16.73 43.73
C LEU A 466 7.98 16.73 45.03
N GLU A 467 7.33 16.53 46.19
CA GLU A 467 7.99 16.47 47.50
C GLU A 467 9.07 15.37 47.53
N LYS A 468 8.75 14.18 47.03
CA LYS A 468 9.69 13.04 46.97
C LYS A 468 10.86 13.24 46.00
N ASN A 469 10.67 14.01 44.93
CA ASN A 469 11.62 14.10 43.81
C ASN A 469 12.22 15.50 43.63
N SER A 470 11.99 16.41 44.58
CA SER A 470 12.58 17.75 44.58
C SER A 470 13.89 17.78 45.35
N HIS A 471 14.75 18.74 45.01
CA HIS A 471 15.94 19.05 45.79
C HIS A 471 15.68 20.34 46.57
N HIS A 472 15.67 20.25 47.90
CA HIS A 472 15.35 21.38 48.80
C HIS A 472 14.02 22.09 48.45
N GLY A 473 12.97 21.31 48.13
CA GLY A 473 11.65 21.85 47.80
C GLY A 473 11.58 22.57 46.45
N LYS A 474 12.54 22.32 45.54
CA LYS A 474 12.62 22.92 44.21
C LYS A 474 12.90 21.88 43.12
N ILE A 475 12.44 22.19 41.91
CA ILE A 475 12.84 21.53 40.67
C ILE A 475 13.43 22.59 39.76
N GLY A 476 14.76 22.54 39.59
CA GLY A 476 15.50 23.64 38.98
C GLY A 476 15.33 24.92 39.80
N THR A 477 14.82 25.98 39.17
CA THR A 477 14.58 27.27 39.83
C THR A 477 13.19 27.41 40.45
N LEU A 478 12.27 26.48 40.17
CA LEU A 478 10.87 26.58 40.59
C LEU A 478 10.66 25.89 41.92
N SER A 479 9.96 26.57 42.84
CA SER A 479 9.42 25.94 44.05
C SER A 479 8.27 24.99 43.71
N ILE A 480 8.00 24.04 44.59
CA ILE A 480 6.81 23.17 44.49
C ILE A 480 5.53 24.02 44.37
N ASP A 481 5.39 25.06 45.18
CA ASP A 481 4.24 25.99 45.13
C ASP A 481 4.07 26.61 43.73
N ALA A 482 5.15 27.10 43.10
CA ALA A 482 5.08 27.67 41.77
C ALA A 482 4.59 26.66 40.72
N ILE A 483 5.08 25.41 40.78
CA ILE A 483 4.65 24.32 39.89
C ILE A 483 3.18 23.98 40.13
N MET A 484 2.74 23.91 41.39
CA MET A 484 1.36 23.62 41.76
C MET A 484 0.40 24.72 41.30
N ARG A 485 0.78 26.00 41.42
CA ARG A 485 0.00 27.15 40.93
C ARG A 485 -0.14 27.11 39.40
N MET A 486 0.93 26.78 38.67
CA MET A 486 0.85 26.57 37.22
C MET A 486 -0.05 25.39 36.85
N ALA A 487 0.08 24.25 37.56
CA ALA A 487 -0.72 23.05 37.32
C ALA A 487 -2.22 23.31 37.51
N ARG A 488 -2.58 23.98 38.62
CA ARG A 488 -3.96 24.38 38.90
C ARG A 488 -4.50 25.34 37.84
N LEU A 489 -3.73 26.37 37.47
CA LEU A 489 -4.10 27.30 36.40
C LEU A 489 -4.44 26.57 35.09
N ILE A 490 -3.62 25.60 34.66
CA ILE A 490 -3.86 24.83 33.43
C ILE A 490 -5.19 24.07 33.48
N LEU A 491 -5.54 23.49 34.63
CA LEU A 491 -6.78 22.74 34.80
C LEU A 491 -8.00 23.67 34.89
N ASP A 492 -7.88 24.80 35.58
CA ASP A 492 -8.97 25.75 35.81
C ASP A 492 -9.30 26.56 34.56
N THR A 493 -8.30 26.90 33.76
CA THR A 493 -8.46 27.67 32.51
C THR A 493 -8.76 26.80 31.29
N ASN A 494 -9.11 25.52 31.47
CA ASN A 494 -9.41 24.64 30.36
C ASN A 494 -10.84 24.84 29.82
N CYS A 495 -11.02 25.92 29.07
CA CYS A 495 -12.27 26.27 28.41
C CYS A 495 -12.17 26.12 26.88
N PHE A 496 -13.30 25.81 26.25
CA PHE A 496 -13.38 25.63 24.80
C PHE A 496 -14.74 25.98 24.23
N ALA A 497 -14.78 26.26 22.93
CA ALA A 497 -16.01 26.41 22.17
C ALA A 497 -16.42 25.08 21.53
N TYR A 498 -17.72 24.79 21.57
CA TYR A 498 -18.35 23.70 20.86
C TYR A 498 -19.79 24.06 20.52
N ASN A 499 -20.21 23.84 19.26
CA ASN A 499 -21.59 24.07 18.80
C ASN A 499 -22.19 25.43 19.26
N ASN A 500 -21.47 26.53 19.01
CA ASN A 500 -21.84 27.90 19.39
C ASN A 500 -22.01 28.16 20.90
N LYS A 501 -21.51 27.25 21.74
CA LYS A 501 -21.51 27.36 23.20
C LYS A 501 -20.08 27.31 23.74
N TYR A 502 -19.91 27.83 24.95
CA TYR A 502 -18.65 27.76 25.68
C TYR A 502 -18.77 26.75 26.81
N TYR A 503 -17.71 25.97 27.01
CA TYR A 503 -17.63 24.96 28.04
C TYR A 503 -16.34 25.12 28.82
N GLN A 504 -16.41 24.84 30.12
CA GLN A 504 -15.26 24.61 30.98
C GLN A 504 -15.19 23.12 31.28
N GLN A 505 -14.04 22.51 31.09
CA GLN A 505 -13.82 21.19 31.67
C GLN A 505 -13.70 21.36 33.19
N THR A 506 -14.42 20.57 33.97
CA THR A 506 -14.45 20.61 35.45
C THR A 506 -13.89 19.34 36.09
N ARG A 507 -13.79 18.25 35.32
CA ARG A 507 -13.19 16.97 35.74
C ARG A 507 -12.06 16.55 34.80
N GLY A 508 -11.01 15.94 35.35
CA GLY A 508 -9.84 15.55 34.59
C GLY A 508 -9.13 16.72 33.91
N GLY A 509 -8.38 16.41 32.85
CA GLY A 509 -7.70 17.37 32.00
C GLY A 509 -8.03 17.18 30.51
N ALA A 510 -7.71 18.19 29.70
CA ALA A 510 -7.99 18.16 28.27
C ALA A 510 -7.15 17.09 27.55
N MET A 511 -7.81 16.28 26.72
CA MET A 511 -7.15 15.28 25.86
C MET A 511 -6.28 15.88 24.72
N GLY A 512 -5.94 17.17 24.77
CA GLY A 512 -4.96 17.84 23.90
C GLY A 512 -3.94 18.68 24.65
N SER A 513 -4.00 18.73 25.99
CA SER A 513 -3.03 19.44 26.83
C SER A 513 -1.80 18.55 27.07
N ALA A 514 -0.61 19.11 26.86
CA ALA A 514 0.65 18.41 27.10
C ALA A 514 0.81 18.00 28.58
N PHE A 515 0.38 18.86 29.51
CA PHE A 515 0.50 18.64 30.95
C PHE A 515 -0.43 17.54 31.43
N THR A 516 -1.64 17.45 30.87
CA THR A 516 -2.64 16.43 31.26
C THR A 516 -2.07 15.02 31.16
N GLN A 517 -1.22 14.75 30.16
CA GLN A 517 -0.62 13.45 29.99
C GLN A 517 0.35 13.09 31.13
N VAL A 518 1.29 13.97 31.47
CA VAL A 518 2.24 13.71 32.57
C VAL A 518 1.54 13.68 33.92
N LEU A 519 0.54 14.55 34.13
CA LEU A 519 -0.26 14.57 35.36
C LEU A 519 -0.99 13.23 35.57
N ALA A 520 -1.64 12.71 34.52
CA ALA A 520 -2.32 11.43 34.59
C ALA A 520 -1.36 10.26 34.85
N ASN A 521 -0.14 10.32 34.30
CA ASN A 521 0.87 9.30 34.56
C ASN A 521 1.34 9.34 36.02
N ILE A 522 1.57 10.53 36.58
CA ILE A 522 1.94 10.70 37.98
C ILE A 522 0.80 10.23 38.90
N TYR A 523 -0.44 10.60 38.59
CA TYR A 523 -1.62 10.14 39.34
C TYR A 523 -1.72 8.61 39.34
N MET A 524 -1.62 7.97 38.17
CA MET A 524 -1.65 6.51 38.09
C MET A 524 -0.46 5.87 38.82
N PHE A 525 0.74 6.44 38.71
CA PHE A 525 1.90 5.94 39.43
C PHE A 525 1.68 5.95 40.94
N GLU A 526 1.15 7.04 41.51
CA GLU A 526 0.82 7.11 42.94
C GLU A 526 -0.35 6.17 43.31
N TRP A 527 -1.34 6.00 42.45
CA TRP A 527 -2.49 5.11 42.69
C TRP A 527 -2.12 3.61 42.62
N GLU A 528 -1.14 3.25 41.80
CA GLU A 528 -0.72 1.86 41.55
C GLU A 528 0.30 1.34 42.58
N GLN A 529 0.72 2.14 43.57
CA GLN A 529 1.81 1.78 44.49
C GLN A 529 1.57 0.48 45.26
N ASP A 530 0.36 0.26 45.77
CA ASP A 530 0.04 -0.96 46.52
C ASP A 530 0.08 -2.20 45.61
N LEU A 531 -0.41 -2.06 44.37
CA LEU A 531 -0.31 -3.11 43.36
C LEU A 531 1.15 -3.40 43.02
N ILE A 532 1.96 -2.37 42.77
CA ILE A 532 3.39 -2.53 42.46
C ILE A 532 4.09 -3.25 43.60
N LYS A 533 3.89 -2.81 44.85
CA LYS A 533 4.47 -3.43 46.05
C LYS A 533 4.05 -4.89 46.18
N HIS A 534 2.76 -5.19 46.01
CA HIS A 534 2.26 -6.56 46.04
C HIS A 534 2.92 -7.43 44.97
N GLN A 535 3.01 -6.94 43.73
CA GLN A 535 3.67 -7.69 42.64
C GLN A 535 5.16 -7.91 42.94
N THR A 536 5.88 -6.90 43.45
CA THR A 536 7.29 -7.06 43.84
C THR A 536 7.47 -8.14 44.92
N VAL A 537 6.62 -8.16 45.96
CA VAL A 537 6.68 -9.17 47.04
C VAL A 537 6.43 -10.58 46.50
N HIS A 538 5.49 -10.73 45.58
CA HIS A 538 5.13 -12.03 44.99
C HIS A 538 5.95 -12.39 43.73
N LYS A 539 7.03 -11.65 43.45
CA LYS A 539 7.87 -11.81 42.26
C LYS A 539 7.06 -11.78 40.95
N GLY A 540 5.96 -11.04 40.91
CA GLY A 540 5.16 -10.79 39.72
C GLY A 540 5.70 -9.62 38.89
N MET A 541 5.50 -9.68 37.57
CA MET A 541 5.83 -8.57 36.68
C MET A 541 4.64 -7.62 36.55
N TYR A 542 4.86 -6.33 36.77
CA TYR A 542 3.89 -5.28 36.50
C TYR A 542 4.49 -4.22 35.57
N GLY A 543 3.66 -3.71 34.65
CA GLY A 543 4.01 -2.49 33.96
C GLY A 543 2.84 -1.89 33.19
N ARG A 544 2.91 -0.58 32.98
CA ARG A 544 1.89 0.21 32.30
C ARG A 544 2.45 0.81 31.02
N PHE A 545 1.71 0.68 29.94
CA PHE A 545 2.02 1.39 28.70
C PHE A 545 1.78 2.89 28.87
N VAL A 546 2.85 3.67 28.73
CA VAL A 546 2.76 5.13 28.69
C VAL A 546 2.98 5.56 27.25
N LYS A 547 1.98 6.19 26.64
CA LYS A 547 2.13 6.74 25.28
C LYS A 547 3.06 7.95 25.34
N HIS A 548 4.33 7.79 25.01
CA HIS A 548 5.27 8.90 25.00
C HIS A 548 5.24 9.68 23.68
N LEU A 549 5.18 11.00 23.82
CA LEU A 549 5.52 12.03 22.84
C LEU A 549 4.57 12.29 21.64
N PRO A 550 4.48 13.56 21.15
CA PRO A 550 3.59 13.95 20.04
C PRO A 550 3.97 13.36 18.67
N ASN A 551 5.16 12.77 18.51
CA ASN A 551 5.73 12.45 17.20
C ASN A 551 6.11 10.97 16.95
N GLU A 552 5.85 10.04 17.86
CA GLU A 552 6.09 8.61 17.60
C GLU A 552 4.78 7.82 17.43
N LYS A 553 4.50 7.44 16.18
CA LYS A 553 3.44 6.48 15.85
C LYS A 553 4.01 5.07 15.89
N VAL A 554 4.02 4.44 17.07
CA VAL A 554 4.30 3.00 17.19
C VAL A 554 2.99 2.22 17.30
N TRP A 555 2.82 1.20 16.46
CA TRP A 555 1.61 0.37 16.34
C TRP A 555 1.89 -1.07 16.76
N TRP A 556 0.96 -1.71 17.48
CA TRP A 556 0.80 -3.17 17.49
C TRP A 556 -0.69 -3.57 17.42
N LYS A 557 -0.93 -4.68 16.73
CA LYS A 557 -2.22 -5.31 16.40
C LYS A 557 -2.70 -6.13 17.60
N LYS A 558 -3.97 -5.99 17.96
CA LYS A 558 -4.61 -6.61 19.12
C LYS A 558 -4.89 -8.10 18.86
N ALA A 559 -4.43 -8.99 19.73
CA ALA A 559 -4.96 -10.33 19.90
C ALA A 559 -6.23 -10.28 20.78
N GLU A 560 -7.15 -11.20 20.53
CA GLU A 560 -8.56 -11.20 20.91
C GLU A 560 -8.82 -10.94 22.41
N ARG A 561 -9.87 -10.15 22.70
CA ARG A 561 -10.41 -9.97 24.05
C ARG A 561 -11.39 -11.12 24.34
N LYS A 562 -11.18 -11.84 25.44
CA LYS A 562 -12.31 -12.37 26.22
C LYS A 562 -12.60 -11.39 27.35
N ASN A 563 -13.85 -10.92 27.43
CA ASN A 563 -14.34 -10.17 28.56
C ASN A 563 -14.48 -11.14 29.74
N VAL A 564 -14.01 -10.74 30.92
CA VAL A 564 -14.52 -11.28 32.18
C VAL A 564 -14.97 -10.05 32.97
N GLU A 565 -16.22 -10.13 33.44
CA GLU A 565 -16.95 -9.08 34.17
C GLU A 565 -16.28 -8.68 35.49
#